data_AF-F7F6S1-F1
#
_entry.id   AF-F7F6S1-F1
#
_cell.length_a   1.000
_cell.length_b   1.000
_cell.length_c   1.000
_cell.angle_alpha   90.00
_cell.angle_beta   90.00
_cell.angle_gamma   90.00
#
_symmetry.space_group_name_H-M   'P 1'
#
loop_
_entity.id
_entity.type
_entity.pdbx_description
1 polymer ?
#
loop_
_entity_poly.entity_id
_entity_poly.type
_entity_poly.pdbx_seq_one_letter_code
_entity_poly.pdbx_strand_id
1 'polypeptide(L)'
;MVASSFAVLRASRLCQWGWKSWTQLSGPPPLSTGGRTTFARTNATLSLEPGSRSCWDEPLSITVRGLAPEQPVTLRAALRDEKGALFRAHARYRADAGGELDLARAPALGGSFTGLEPMGLIWAMEPERPLWRLVKRDVQKPYVVELEVLDGHEPDGGQRLAQAVHERHFMAPGVRRVPVRDGRVRATLFLPPEPGPFPGIIDLFGVGGGLLEYRASLLAGKGFAVMALAYYNYDDLPKTMETMRIEYFEEAVNYLRGHPEVKGPGIGLLGISKGGELGLAMASFLKGITAAVVINGSVAAVGNTVCYKDETIPPVSLLRDKVKMTKDGLLDVVEALQSPLVDKKSFIPVERSDTTFLFLVGQDDHNWKSEFYAREASKRLQAHGKEKPQIICYPEAGHYIEPPYFPLCSAGMHLLVGANITFGGEPKPHSVAQLDAWQQLQTFFHKQLSGKS
;
A
#
# COMPACT_ATOMS: atom_id res chain seq x y z
N MET A 1 -8.05 -30.04 -43.93
CA MET A 1 -6.99 -30.84 -44.55
C MET A 1 -5.74 -30.62 -43.73
N VAL A 2 -5.33 -31.59 -42.91
CA VAL A 2 -3.97 -31.98 -42.49
C VAL A 2 -4.16 -33.05 -41.41
N ALA A 3 -3.59 -34.22 -41.68
CA ALA A 3 -3.61 -35.40 -40.85
C ALA A 3 -2.37 -35.46 -39.94
N SER A 4 -2.58 -36.02 -38.75
CA SER A 4 -1.77 -37.01 -38.01
C SER A 4 -0.23 -36.98 -38.09
N SER A 5 0.45 -37.10 -36.94
CA SER A 5 1.11 -38.37 -36.54
C SER A 5 1.93 -38.29 -35.23
N PHE A 6 2.22 -39.51 -34.74
CA PHE A 6 2.61 -39.99 -33.41
C PHE A 6 4.05 -39.75 -32.94
N ALA A 7 4.22 -40.00 -31.64
CA ALA A 7 5.44 -40.13 -30.84
C ALA A 7 6.44 -41.22 -31.30
N VAL A 8 7.73 -41.06 -30.93
CA VAL A 8 8.71 -42.16 -30.79
C VAL A 8 9.74 -41.85 -29.69
N LEU A 9 9.86 -42.79 -28.73
CA LEU A 9 10.96 -42.98 -27.77
C LEU A 9 12.23 -43.49 -28.47
N ARG A 10 13.42 -43.07 -28.02
CA ARG A 10 14.67 -43.79 -28.28
C ARG A 10 15.55 -43.89 -27.04
N ALA A 11 15.87 -45.13 -26.71
CA ALA A 11 16.94 -45.55 -25.80
C ALA A 11 18.13 -46.08 -26.63
N SER A 12 19.35 -45.84 -26.15
CA SER A 12 20.62 -46.49 -26.57
C SER A 12 21.74 -45.92 -25.70
N ARG A 13 22.80 -46.61 -25.26
CA ARG A 13 23.29 -48.00 -25.32
C ARG A 13 24.43 -48.08 -24.28
N LEU A 14 24.63 -49.28 -23.73
CA LEU A 14 25.78 -49.65 -22.91
C LEU A 14 27.08 -49.70 -23.75
N CYS A 15 28.21 -49.37 -23.12
CA CYS A 15 29.54 -49.89 -23.47
C CYS A 15 30.27 -50.30 -22.19
N GLN A 16 30.56 -51.59 -22.07
CA GLN A 16 31.56 -52.17 -21.16
C GLN A 16 32.95 -52.09 -21.80
N TRP A 17 34.00 -52.24 -20.97
CA TRP A 17 35.36 -52.79 -21.17
C TRP A 17 36.25 -52.10 -20.10
N GLY A 18 37.11 -52.73 -19.29
CA GLY A 18 37.53 -54.10 -19.09
C GLY A 18 38.45 -54.13 -17.85
N TRP A 19 38.59 -55.30 -17.22
CA TRP A 19 39.39 -55.53 -16.00
C TRP A 19 40.90 -55.60 -16.27
N LYS A 20 41.71 -54.98 -15.38
CA LYS A 20 43.03 -55.48 -14.99
C LYS A 20 43.26 -55.22 -13.48
N SER A 21 43.65 -56.28 -12.77
CA SER A 21 44.18 -56.31 -11.41
C SER A 21 45.43 -55.41 -11.30
N TRP A 22 45.81 -54.87 -10.14
CA TRP A 22 46.64 -55.52 -9.12
C TRP A 22 46.73 -54.67 -7.84
N THR A 23 47.12 -55.36 -6.76
CA THR A 23 47.69 -54.91 -5.48
C THR A 23 46.78 -54.49 -4.33
N GLN A 24 47.00 -55.23 -3.25
CA GLN A 24 46.37 -55.25 -1.94
C GLN A 24 47.20 -54.37 -1.00
N LEU A 25 46.61 -53.31 -0.42
CA LEU A 25 47.24 -52.52 0.64
C LEU A 25 46.19 -52.08 1.67
N SER A 26 46.39 -52.57 2.89
CA SER A 26 46.08 -51.98 4.22
C SER A 26 44.67 -51.42 4.49
N GLY A 27 43.98 -52.05 5.46
CA GLY A 27 42.63 -51.72 5.90
C GLY A 27 42.47 -50.36 6.60
N PRO A 28 41.23 -49.90 6.81
CA PRO A 28 40.94 -48.60 7.38
C PRO A 28 41.20 -48.57 8.90
N PRO A 29 41.69 -47.44 9.46
CA PRO A 29 41.80 -47.27 10.90
C PRO A 29 40.40 -47.14 11.55
N PRO A 30 40.27 -47.40 12.86
CA PRO A 30 38.98 -47.50 13.52
C PRO A 30 38.26 -46.14 13.63
N LEU A 31 36.93 -46.21 13.57
CA LEU A 31 35.99 -45.14 13.89
C LEU A 31 36.34 -44.50 15.25
N SER A 32 36.73 -43.22 15.25
CA SER A 32 36.73 -42.43 16.47
C SER A 32 35.29 -42.19 16.90
N THR A 33 34.86 -42.90 17.92
CA THR A 33 33.66 -42.57 18.68
C THR A 33 34.00 -41.43 19.64
N GLY A 34 33.11 -40.43 19.73
CA GLY A 34 33.07 -39.57 20.92
C GLY A 34 33.58 -38.13 20.78
N GLY A 35 33.24 -37.43 19.69
CA GLY A 35 33.05 -35.98 19.77
C GLY A 35 31.59 -35.69 20.05
N ARG A 36 31.19 -35.59 21.33
CA ARG A 36 29.92 -34.97 21.69
C ARG A 36 30.06 -33.49 21.31
N THR A 37 29.64 -33.11 20.12
CA THR A 37 29.27 -31.72 19.82
C THR A 37 28.07 -31.43 20.70
N THR A 38 28.33 -30.91 21.89
CA THR A 38 27.33 -30.19 22.65
C THR A 38 26.94 -29.02 21.78
N PHE A 39 25.83 -29.14 21.03
CA PHE A 39 25.12 -27.96 20.55
C PHE A 39 24.77 -27.19 21.82
N ALA A 40 25.55 -26.15 22.11
CA ALA A 40 25.14 -25.16 23.10
C ALA A 40 23.76 -24.70 22.63
N ARG A 41 22.73 -24.90 23.46
CA ARG A 41 21.43 -24.29 23.20
C ARG A 41 21.69 -22.80 23.08
N THR A 42 21.62 -22.26 21.87
CA THR A 42 21.68 -20.83 21.64
C THR A 42 20.48 -20.23 22.35
N ASN A 43 20.70 -19.39 23.36
CA ASN A 43 19.67 -18.58 23.99
C ASN A 43 19.39 -17.35 23.09
N ALA A 44 19.12 -17.60 21.81
CA ALA A 44 18.89 -16.54 20.85
C ALA A 44 17.69 -15.71 21.32
N THR A 45 17.88 -14.39 21.39
CA THR A 45 16.85 -13.45 21.84
C THR A 45 16.56 -12.48 20.69
N LEU A 46 15.28 -12.38 20.33
CA LEU A 46 14.78 -11.43 19.34
C LEU A 46 14.23 -10.21 20.07
N SER A 47 14.81 -9.05 19.82
CA SER A 47 14.45 -7.75 20.40
C SER A 47 13.83 -6.85 19.35
N LEU A 48 12.81 -6.09 19.76
CA LEU A 48 12.03 -5.20 18.92
C LEU A 48 11.98 -3.80 19.55
N GLU A 49 12.19 -2.76 18.75
CA GLU A 49 12.04 -1.37 19.21
C GLU A 49 11.25 -0.53 18.19
N PRO A 50 10.23 0.23 18.62
CA PRO A 50 9.78 0.40 20.01
C PRO A 50 8.98 -0.80 20.53
N GLY A 51 9.38 -1.34 21.70
CA GLY A 51 8.65 -2.32 22.51
C GLY A 51 7.84 -3.39 21.75
N SER A 52 6.71 -3.80 22.35
CA SER A 52 5.81 -4.83 21.78
C SER A 52 4.70 -4.25 20.89
N ARG A 53 4.63 -2.91 20.75
CA ARG A 53 3.57 -2.23 20.01
C ARG A 53 4.06 -0.93 19.38
N SER A 54 3.62 -0.68 18.15
CA SER A 54 3.84 0.57 17.43
C SER A 54 2.68 0.83 16.47
N CYS A 55 2.57 2.03 15.90
CA CYS A 55 1.63 2.24 14.80
C CYS A 55 2.11 1.53 13.52
N TRP A 56 1.16 1.22 12.63
CA TRP A 56 1.45 0.52 11.37
C TRP A 56 2.45 1.29 10.51
N ASP A 57 2.37 2.62 10.49
CA ASP A 57 3.20 3.52 9.67
C ASP A 57 4.56 3.89 10.32
N GLU A 58 4.91 3.31 11.47
CA GLU A 58 6.17 3.59 12.18
C GLU A 58 7.25 2.53 11.89
N PRO A 59 8.54 2.89 11.81
CA PRO A 59 9.60 1.90 11.67
C PRO A 59 9.67 0.96 12.89
N LEU A 60 10.15 -0.26 12.67
CA LEU A 60 10.42 -1.27 13.69
C LEU A 60 11.88 -1.71 13.58
N SER A 61 12.67 -1.40 14.60
CA SER A 61 14.02 -1.96 14.74
C SER A 61 13.92 -3.40 15.20
N ILE A 62 14.69 -4.28 14.55
CA ILE A 62 14.72 -5.71 14.84
C ILE A 62 16.19 -6.10 15.07
N THR A 63 16.46 -6.77 16.18
CA THR A 63 17.81 -7.25 16.52
C THR A 63 17.74 -8.65 17.10
N VAL A 64 18.69 -9.51 16.74
CA VAL A 64 18.86 -10.85 17.31
C VAL A 64 20.20 -10.93 18.02
N ARG A 65 20.22 -11.44 19.25
CA ARG A 65 21.46 -11.65 20.02
C ARG A 65 21.56 -13.09 20.49
N GLY A 66 22.78 -13.53 20.80
CA GLY A 66 23.01 -14.89 21.32
C GLY A 66 23.00 -15.97 20.24
N LEU A 67 23.24 -15.58 18.98
CA LEU A 67 23.57 -16.50 17.89
C LEU A 67 25.05 -16.92 18.01
N ALA A 68 25.44 -17.99 17.32
CA ALA A 68 26.85 -18.28 17.13
C ALA A 68 27.50 -17.21 16.22
N PRO A 69 28.81 -16.93 16.37
CA PRO A 69 29.54 -16.06 15.46
C PRO A 69 29.31 -16.47 14.00
N GLU A 70 28.96 -15.49 13.16
CA GLU A 70 28.70 -15.70 11.73
C GLU A 70 27.61 -16.74 11.41
N GLN A 71 26.72 -17.07 12.35
CA GLN A 71 25.68 -18.07 12.14
C GLN A 71 24.75 -17.67 10.98
N PRO A 72 24.52 -18.56 9.99
CA PRO A 72 23.50 -18.34 8.98
C PRO A 72 22.12 -18.51 9.62
N VAL A 73 21.23 -17.54 9.40
CA VAL A 73 19.85 -17.59 9.91
C VAL A 73 18.87 -17.09 8.86
N THR A 74 17.61 -17.50 8.99
CA THR A 74 16.50 -16.98 8.21
C THR A 74 15.50 -16.32 9.15
N LEU A 75 15.17 -15.05 8.89
CA LEU A 75 14.08 -14.38 9.58
C LEU A 75 12.80 -14.52 8.75
N ARG A 76 11.70 -14.83 9.42
CA ARG A 76 10.37 -14.93 8.82
C ARG A 76 9.40 -14.01 9.57
N ALA A 77 8.58 -13.29 8.82
CA ALA A 77 7.46 -12.53 9.34
C ALA A 77 6.15 -13.07 8.77
N ALA A 78 5.13 -13.14 9.60
CA ALA A 78 3.78 -13.56 9.21
C ALA A 78 2.72 -12.71 9.89
N LEU A 79 1.62 -12.45 9.19
CA LEU A 79 0.41 -11.89 9.79
C LEU A 79 -0.83 -12.49 9.13
N ARG A 80 -1.95 -12.50 9.87
CA ARG A 80 -3.27 -12.80 9.30
C ARG A 80 -4.12 -11.54 9.28
N ASP A 81 -4.77 -11.30 8.15
CA ASP A 81 -5.69 -10.17 8.02
C ASP A 81 -7.05 -10.45 8.69
N GLU A 82 -7.96 -9.47 8.66
CA GLU A 82 -9.27 -9.59 9.30
C GLU A 82 -10.21 -10.62 8.66
N LYS A 83 -9.84 -11.15 7.49
CA LYS A 83 -10.53 -12.26 6.82
C LYS A 83 -9.77 -13.58 6.95
N GLY A 84 -8.70 -13.62 7.75
CA GLY A 84 -7.90 -14.81 8.02
C GLY A 84 -6.86 -15.14 6.94
N ALA A 85 -6.73 -14.31 5.90
CA ALA A 85 -5.73 -14.53 4.84
C ALA A 85 -4.32 -14.29 5.39
N LEU A 86 -3.42 -15.20 5.06
CA LEU A 86 -2.05 -15.20 5.56
C LEU A 86 -1.15 -14.41 4.63
N PHE A 87 -0.34 -13.53 5.21
CA PHE A 87 0.70 -12.77 4.55
C PHE A 87 2.05 -13.12 5.17
N ARG A 88 3.07 -13.31 4.34
CA ARG A 88 4.41 -13.72 4.80
C ARG A 88 5.53 -13.04 4.01
N ALA A 89 6.63 -12.80 4.69
CA ALA A 89 7.92 -12.47 4.08
C ALA A 89 9.03 -13.25 4.80
N HIS A 90 10.13 -13.50 4.11
CA HIS A 90 11.32 -14.05 4.74
C HIS A 90 12.59 -13.48 4.10
N ALA A 91 13.68 -13.45 4.87
CA ALA A 91 14.99 -13.09 4.37
C ALA A 91 16.09 -13.84 5.11
N ARG A 92 17.14 -14.19 4.36
CA ARG A 92 18.35 -14.86 4.86
C ARG A 92 19.37 -13.83 5.30
N TYR A 93 20.00 -14.08 6.43
CA TYR A 93 21.01 -13.21 7.03
C TYR A 93 22.18 -14.03 7.57
N ARG A 94 23.23 -13.32 7.97
CA ARG A 94 24.35 -13.87 8.73
C ARG A 94 24.61 -12.96 9.91
N ALA A 95 24.72 -13.55 11.11
CA ALA A 95 25.12 -12.79 12.30
C ALA A 95 26.54 -12.23 12.13
N ASP A 96 26.92 -11.24 12.93
CA ASP A 96 28.29 -10.76 13.00
C ASP A 96 29.20 -11.70 13.81
N ALA A 97 30.47 -11.33 13.96
CA ALA A 97 31.45 -12.10 14.74
C ALA A 97 31.13 -12.17 16.25
N GLY A 98 30.27 -11.27 16.75
CA GLY A 98 29.77 -11.28 18.12
C GLY A 98 28.52 -12.13 18.31
N GLY A 99 27.95 -12.69 17.24
CA GLY A 99 26.68 -13.43 17.31
C GLY A 99 25.45 -12.51 17.43
N GLU A 100 25.57 -11.27 16.93
CA GLU A 100 24.48 -10.30 16.83
C GLU A 100 24.04 -10.11 15.37
N LEU A 101 22.75 -9.93 15.17
CA LEU A 101 22.16 -9.55 13.88
C LEU A 101 21.28 -8.32 14.09
N ASP A 102 21.70 -7.18 13.59
CA ASP A 102 20.91 -5.94 13.56
C ASP A 102 20.46 -5.66 12.12
N LEU A 103 19.15 -5.64 11.90
CA LEU A 103 18.57 -5.47 10.57
C LEU A 103 18.77 -4.05 10.01
N ALA A 104 19.15 -3.08 10.84
CA ALA A 104 19.58 -1.75 10.41
C ALA A 104 21.02 -1.73 9.87
N ARG A 105 21.79 -2.82 10.04
CA ARG A 105 23.22 -2.88 9.70
C ARG A 105 23.59 -4.06 8.81
N ALA A 106 22.85 -5.16 8.90
CA ALA A 106 23.10 -6.39 8.16
C ALA A 106 22.18 -6.49 6.92
N PRO A 107 22.73 -6.57 5.71
CA PRO A 107 21.92 -6.72 4.50
C PRO A 107 21.30 -8.11 4.42
N ALA A 108 20.07 -8.19 3.93
CA ALA A 108 19.44 -9.43 3.51
C ALA A 108 20.19 -10.04 2.33
N LEU A 109 20.50 -11.33 2.43
CA LEU A 109 21.26 -12.10 1.44
C LEU A 109 20.34 -12.74 0.37
N GLY A 110 19.02 -12.69 0.55
CA GLY A 110 18.01 -13.24 -0.35
C GLY A 110 16.77 -13.72 0.38
N GLY A 111 15.75 -14.08 -0.38
CA GLY A 111 14.40 -14.36 0.12
C GLY A 111 13.41 -13.46 -0.60
N SER A 112 12.41 -12.95 0.12
CA SER A 112 11.43 -11.97 -0.38
C SER A 112 12.06 -10.64 -0.81
N PHE A 113 13.27 -10.32 -0.32
CA PHE A 113 14.04 -9.12 -0.68
C PHE A 113 15.55 -9.32 -0.42
N THR A 114 16.37 -8.38 -0.89
CA THR A 114 17.83 -8.34 -0.69
C THR A 114 18.30 -6.94 -0.32
N GLY A 115 19.51 -6.83 0.25
CA GLY A 115 20.13 -5.56 0.60
C GLY A 115 19.77 -5.06 2.01
N LEU A 116 20.23 -3.85 2.33
CA LEU A 116 20.02 -3.24 3.65
C LEU A 116 18.60 -2.65 3.73
N GLU A 117 17.65 -3.48 4.14
CA GLU A 117 16.21 -3.17 4.16
C GLU A 117 15.61 -3.47 5.55
N PRO A 118 15.71 -2.55 6.51
CA PRO A 118 15.33 -2.82 7.91
C PRO A 118 13.85 -3.19 8.07
N MET A 119 12.99 -2.62 7.22
CA MET A 119 11.54 -2.88 7.20
C MET A 119 11.12 -3.89 6.13
N GLY A 120 12.07 -4.57 5.48
CA GLY A 120 11.83 -5.53 4.40
C GLY A 120 10.85 -6.64 4.77
N LEU A 121 10.95 -7.15 6.00
CA LEU A 121 10.05 -8.20 6.50
C LEU A 121 8.58 -7.76 6.60
N ILE A 122 8.29 -6.46 6.59
CA ILE A 122 6.92 -5.94 6.64
C ILE A 122 6.43 -5.56 5.24
N TRP A 123 7.18 -4.72 4.51
CA TRP A 123 6.71 -4.22 3.21
C TRP A 123 6.74 -5.28 2.11
N ALA A 124 7.59 -6.30 2.23
CA ALA A 124 7.72 -7.39 1.24
C ALA A 124 6.77 -8.57 1.52
N MET A 125 5.78 -8.41 2.41
CA MET A 125 4.84 -9.48 2.70
C MET A 125 3.94 -9.77 1.49
N GLU A 126 3.87 -11.04 1.10
CA GLU A 126 3.01 -11.51 0.02
C GLU A 126 1.87 -12.36 0.59
N PRO A 127 0.66 -12.29 0.00
CA PRO A 127 -0.42 -13.16 0.41
C PRO A 127 -0.15 -14.60 -0.04
N GLU A 128 -0.43 -15.57 0.82
CA GLU A 128 -0.40 -17.00 0.45
C GLU A 128 -1.45 -17.31 -0.65
N ARG A 129 -2.58 -16.59 -0.62
CA ARG A 129 -3.59 -16.65 -1.67
C ARG A 129 -3.27 -15.60 -2.75
N PRO A 130 -3.03 -15.99 -4.01
CA PRO A 130 -2.81 -15.04 -5.09
C PRO A 130 -3.96 -14.03 -5.24
N LEU A 131 -3.64 -12.82 -5.69
CA LEU A 131 -4.59 -11.74 -5.99
C LEU A 131 -5.39 -11.25 -4.76
N TRP A 132 -4.88 -11.51 -3.56
CA TRP A 132 -5.50 -11.09 -2.31
C TRP A 132 -4.87 -9.79 -1.80
N ARG A 133 -5.71 -8.77 -1.63
CA ARG A 133 -5.29 -7.49 -1.02
C ARG A 133 -5.48 -7.53 0.49
N LEU A 134 -4.49 -7.02 1.22
CA LEU A 134 -4.52 -6.97 2.69
C LEU A 134 -5.76 -6.21 3.20
N VAL A 135 -6.59 -6.86 4.04
CA VAL A 135 -7.86 -6.30 4.50
C VAL A 135 -7.79 -5.74 5.91
N LYS A 136 -7.73 -4.40 6.03
CA LYS A 136 -7.90 -3.67 7.29
C LYS A 136 -9.19 -2.83 7.29
N ARG A 137 -10.12 -3.12 8.19
CA ARG A 137 -11.40 -2.40 8.36
C ARG A 137 -11.60 -1.92 9.79
N ASP A 138 -11.26 -2.72 10.81
CA ASP A 138 -11.43 -2.35 12.23
C ASP A 138 -10.15 -1.73 12.78
N VAL A 139 -10.02 -0.40 12.67
CA VAL A 139 -8.82 0.35 13.11
C VAL A 139 -8.56 0.30 14.62
N GLN A 140 -9.53 -0.15 15.42
CA GLN A 140 -9.39 -0.26 16.87
C GLN A 140 -8.60 -1.51 17.28
N LYS A 141 -8.40 -2.46 16.35
CA LYS A 141 -7.60 -3.66 16.57
C LYS A 141 -6.26 -3.55 15.83
N PRO A 142 -5.15 -4.01 16.43
CA PRO A 142 -3.89 -4.09 15.71
C PRO A 142 -3.89 -5.24 14.70
N TYR A 143 -2.92 -5.23 13.79
CA TYR A 143 -2.42 -6.48 13.24
C TYR A 143 -1.37 -7.08 14.18
N VAL A 144 -1.36 -8.40 14.28
CA VAL A 144 -0.37 -9.16 15.03
C VAL A 144 0.64 -9.71 14.03
N VAL A 145 1.89 -9.26 14.14
CA VAL A 145 3.01 -9.74 13.32
C VAL A 145 3.83 -10.72 14.14
N GLU A 146 3.86 -11.96 13.68
CA GLU A 146 4.70 -13.02 14.23
C GLU A 146 6.06 -12.99 13.54
N LEU A 147 7.13 -12.93 14.33
CA LEU A 147 8.52 -12.93 13.86
C LEU A 147 9.24 -14.17 14.39
N GLU A 148 9.93 -14.87 13.51
CA GLU A 148 10.69 -16.07 13.86
C GLU A 148 12.12 -15.97 13.33
N VAL A 149 13.07 -16.45 14.13
CA VAL A 149 14.46 -16.68 13.72
C VAL A 149 14.66 -18.17 13.58
N LEU A 150 15.00 -18.62 12.38
CA LEU A 150 15.22 -20.02 12.04
C LEU A 150 16.72 -20.25 11.79
N ASP A 151 17.23 -21.39 12.23
CA ASP A 151 18.62 -21.79 11.96
C ASP A 151 18.84 -22.12 10.49
N GLY A 152 19.95 -21.64 9.92
CA GLY A 152 20.33 -21.89 8.54
C GLY A 152 19.60 -21.04 7.49
N HIS A 153 19.87 -21.38 6.23
CA HIS A 153 19.32 -20.70 5.04
C HIS A 153 18.26 -21.53 4.30
N GLU A 154 17.87 -22.66 4.89
CA GLU A 154 16.81 -23.51 4.38
C GLU A 154 15.44 -22.87 4.67
N PRO A 155 14.62 -22.56 3.64
CA PRO A 155 13.43 -21.71 3.78
C PRO A 155 12.41 -22.18 4.83
N ASP A 156 12.26 -23.50 5.00
CA ASP A 156 11.22 -24.10 5.84
C ASP A 156 11.72 -25.24 6.76
N GLY A 157 13.03 -25.52 6.76
CA GLY A 157 13.61 -26.67 7.47
C GLY A 157 14.36 -26.35 8.76
N GLY A 158 14.63 -25.06 9.02
CA GLY A 158 15.45 -24.62 10.15
C GLY A 158 14.77 -24.81 11.50
N GLN A 159 15.54 -25.25 12.51
CA GLN A 159 15.07 -25.23 13.89
C GLN A 159 14.81 -23.78 14.32
N ARG A 160 13.67 -23.51 14.95
CA ARG A 160 13.37 -22.19 15.50
C ARG A 160 14.29 -21.87 16.68
N LEU A 161 15.05 -20.80 16.55
CA LEU A 161 16.01 -20.30 17.54
C LEU A 161 15.35 -19.28 18.48
N ALA A 162 14.52 -18.39 17.95
CA ALA A 162 13.82 -17.36 18.69
C ALA A 162 12.49 -17.00 18.01
N GLN A 163 11.59 -16.36 18.77
CA GLN A 163 10.34 -15.80 18.25
C GLN A 163 9.96 -14.53 19.03
N ALA A 164 9.21 -13.64 18.37
CA ALA A 164 8.58 -12.49 18.98
C ALA A 164 7.24 -12.22 18.30
N VAL A 165 6.39 -11.48 18.99
CA VAL A 165 5.10 -11.01 18.48
C VAL A 165 5.06 -9.51 18.64
N HIS A 166 4.69 -8.80 17.57
CA HIS A 166 4.58 -7.34 17.57
C HIS A 166 3.19 -6.90 17.14
N GLU A 167 2.56 -6.04 17.94
CA GLU A 167 1.28 -5.45 17.58
C GLU A 167 1.47 -4.16 16.78
N ARG A 168 0.93 -4.12 15.57
CA ARG A 168 0.93 -2.93 14.70
C ARG A 168 -0.46 -2.29 14.71
N HIS A 169 -0.58 -1.21 15.46
CA HIS A 169 -1.83 -0.49 15.72
C HIS A 169 -2.18 0.49 14.60
N PHE A 170 -3.47 0.78 14.42
CA PHE A 170 -3.95 1.73 13.39
C PHE A 170 -4.45 3.04 13.97
N MET A 171 -4.48 3.17 15.30
CA MET A 171 -4.78 4.40 16.00
C MET A 171 -3.60 4.72 16.91
N ALA A 172 -3.05 5.93 16.79
CA ALA A 172 -2.02 6.39 17.71
C ALA A 172 -2.61 6.59 19.12
N PRO A 173 -1.78 6.52 20.19
CA PRO A 173 -2.24 6.73 21.54
C PRO A 173 -3.02 8.04 21.70
N GLY A 174 -4.21 7.97 22.29
CA GLY A 174 -5.06 9.14 22.55
C GLY A 174 -5.87 9.65 21.35
N VAL A 175 -5.68 9.11 20.14
CA VAL A 175 -6.56 9.42 19.01
C VAL A 175 -7.98 8.92 19.32
N ARG A 176 -8.96 9.80 19.16
CA ARG A 176 -10.38 9.51 19.37
C ARG A 176 -11.03 9.17 18.03
N ARG A 177 -11.88 8.15 18.03
CA ARG A 177 -12.70 7.72 16.89
C ARG A 177 -14.15 8.08 17.15
N VAL A 178 -14.73 8.93 16.31
CA VAL A 178 -16.10 9.45 16.46
C VAL A 178 -16.89 9.14 15.18
N PRO A 179 -17.79 8.14 15.19
CA PRO A 179 -18.69 7.90 14.08
C PRO A 179 -19.57 9.12 13.79
N VAL A 180 -19.73 9.48 12.52
CA VAL A 180 -20.53 10.62 12.07
C VAL A 180 -21.78 10.13 11.36
N ARG A 181 -22.93 10.56 11.87
CA ARG A 181 -24.27 10.35 11.33
C ARG A 181 -25.05 11.66 11.37
N ASP A 182 -24.59 12.63 10.58
CA ASP A 182 -25.17 13.99 10.53
C ASP A 182 -25.91 14.19 9.21
N GLY A 183 -27.23 14.43 9.28
CA GLY A 183 -28.08 14.41 8.08
C GLY A 183 -27.87 13.13 7.26
N ARG A 184 -27.49 13.28 5.99
CA ARG A 184 -27.12 12.17 5.09
C ARG A 184 -25.63 11.82 5.11
N VAL A 185 -24.77 12.63 5.74
CA VAL A 185 -23.33 12.37 5.83
C VAL A 185 -23.07 11.11 6.63
N ARG A 186 -22.30 10.18 6.06
CA ARG A 186 -21.85 8.94 6.70
C ARG A 186 -20.32 8.90 6.68
N ALA A 187 -19.72 9.06 7.84
CA ALA A 187 -18.28 9.17 8.00
C ALA A 187 -17.82 8.66 9.37
N THR A 188 -16.51 8.67 9.58
CA THR A 188 -15.88 8.54 10.89
C THR A 188 -14.83 9.63 11.02
N LEU A 189 -14.95 10.45 12.06
CA LEU A 189 -14.01 11.51 12.40
C LEU A 189 -12.97 10.99 13.40
N PHE A 190 -11.70 11.16 13.07
CA PHE A 190 -10.58 10.89 13.95
C PHE A 190 -10.00 12.20 14.45
N LEU A 191 -9.87 12.32 15.78
CA LEU A 191 -9.35 13.52 16.42
C LEU A 191 -8.08 13.17 17.20
N PRO A 192 -7.03 14.00 17.12
CA PRO A 192 -5.88 13.87 18.02
C PRO A 192 -6.30 14.01 19.50
N PRO A 193 -5.43 13.61 20.45
CA PRO A 193 -5.63 13.91 21.86
C PRO A 193 -5.67 15.43 22.08
N GLU A 194 -6.51 15.86 23.02
CA GLU A 194 -6.64 17.27 23.41
C GLU A 194 -5.29 17.88 23.90
N PRO A 195 -5.12 19.21 23.81
CA PRO A 195 -6.10 20.22 23.37
C PRO A 195 -6.10 20.51 21.85
N GLY A 196 -7.28 20.75 21.29
CA GLY A 196 -7.47 21.29 19.94
C GLY A 196 -7.49 22.84 19.91
N PRO A 197 -7.93 23.46 18.80
CA PRO A 197 -8.46 22.85 17.58
C PRO A 197 -7.35 22.40 16.61
N PHE A 198 -7.68 21.43 15.75
CA PHE A 198 -6.74 20.79 14.81
C PHE A 198 -7.05 21.19 13.36
N PRO A 199 -6.06 21.20 12.45
CA PRO A 199 -6.35 21.35 11.03
C PRO A 199 -7.18 20.16 10.52
N GLY A 200 -8.29 20.45 9.84
CA GLY A 200 -9.27 19.45 9.40
C GLY A 200 -8.97 18.91 7.99
N ILE A 201 -9.13 17.61 7.78
CA ILE A 201 -8.96 16.92 6.50
C ILE A 201 -10.16 15.99 6.25
N ILE A 202 -10.70 15.99 5.03
CA ILE A 202 -11.58 14.91 4.55
C ILE A 202 -10.75 13.90 3.77
N ASP A 203 -10.89 12.62 4.13
CA ASP A 203 -10.20 11.49 3.53
C ASP A 203 -11.16 10.66 2.66
N LEU A 204 -10.78 10.44 1.40
CA LEU A 204 -11.57 9.76 0.37
C LEU A 204 -10.80 8.63 -0.30
N PHE A 205 -11.38 7.43 -0.25
CA PHE A 205 -10.90 6.27 -0.99
C PHE A 205 -11.56 6.13 -2.35
N GLY A 206 -11.07 5.15 -3.14
CA GLY A 206 -11.53 4.87 -4.48
C GLY A 206 -12.78 3.97 -4.57
N VAL A 207 -12.95 3.34 -5.73
CA VAL A 207 -13.95 2.29 -5.93
C VAL A 207 -13.70 1.11 -4.97
N GLY A 208 -14.76 0.50 -4.43
CA GLY A 208 -14.71 -0.44 -3.31
C GLY A 208 -15.99 -0.42 -2.48
N GLY A 209 -16.50 0.79 -2.22
CA GLY A 209 -17.63 1.02 -1.34
C GLY A 209 -17.27 0.80 0.13
N GLY A 210 -18.25 0.98 1.00
CA GLY A 210 -18.00 0.93 2.43
C GLY A 210 -17.27 2.18 2.94
N LEU A 211 -16.66 2.03 4.11
CA LEU A 211 -15.83 3.06 4.73
C LEU A 211 -14.46 2.46 5.07
N LEU A 212 -13.40 3.09 4.60
CA LEU A 212 -12.02 2.74 4.94
C LEU A 212 -11.46 3.81 5.87
N GLU A 213 -11.09 3.39 7.07
CA GLU A 213 -10.72 4.32 8.15
C GLU A 213 -9.21 4.38 8.41
N TYR A 214 -8.45 3.39 7.94
CA TYR A 214 -7.06 3.18 8.36
C TYR A 214 -6.11 4.33 8.01
N ARG A 215 -6.34 5.03 6.89
CA ARG A 215 -5.51 6.18 6.52
C ARG A 215 -5.83 7.40 7.39
N ALA A 216 -7.11 7.67 7.60
CA ALA A 216 -7.56 8.75 8.47
C ALA A 216 -7.11 8.56 9.92
N SER A 217 -7.21 7.33 10.45
CA SER A 217 -6.82 7.03 11.83
C SER A 217 -5.32 7.18 12.07
N LEU A 218 -4.47 6.76 11.11
CA LEU A 218 -3.03 6.94 11.17
C LEU A 218 -2.65 8.42 11.02
N LEU A 219 -3.29 9.15 10.09
CA LEU A 219 -3.02 10.57 9.87
C LEU A 219 -3.44 11.45 11.06
N ALA A 220 -4.48 11.07 11.79
CA ALA A 220 -4.85 11.76 13.03
C ALA A 220 -3.75 11.69 14.11
N GLY A 221 -2.93 10.64 14.10
CA GLY A 221 -1.72 10.55 14.94
C GLY A 221 -0.65 11.59 14.59
N LYS A 222 -0.81 12.33 13.49
CA LYS A 222 0.10 13.39 13.03
C LYS A 222 -0.45 14.80 13.32
N GLY A 223 -1.49 14.91 14.15
CA GLY A 223 -2.03 16.19 14.61
C GLY A 223 -3.12 16.80 13.73
N PHE A 224 -3.79 16.00 12.90
CA PHE A 224 -4.91 16.43 12.06
C PHE A 224 -6.24 15.87 12.56
N ALA A 225 -7.32 16.65 12.46
CA ALA A 225 -8.68 16.12 12.56
C ALA A 225 -9.08 15.54 11.20
N VAL A 226 -9.18 14.21 11.08
CA VAL A 226 -9.36 13.55 9.77
C VAL A 226 -10.67 12.79 9.70
N MET A 227 -11.55 13.19 8.77
CA MET A 227 -12.84 12.55 8.54
C MET A 227 -12.76 11.60 7.34
N ALA A 228 -12.75 10.29 7.62
CA ALA A 228 -12.94 9.27 6.59
C ALA A 228 -14.39 9.33 6.10
N LEU A 229 -14.60 9.67 4.84
CA LEU A 229 -15.92 9.90 4.26
C LEU A 229 -16.34 8.76 3.33
N ALA A 230 -17.43 8.07 3.67
CA ALA A 230 -18.08 7.16 2.75
C ALA A 230 -19.00 7.95 1.81
N TYR A 231 -19.23 7.44 0.60
CA TYR A 231 -20.10 8.11 -0.38
C TYR A 231 -21.01 7.16 -1.17
N TYR A 232 -20.85 5.84 -1.01
CA TYR A 232 -21.78 4.82 -1.52
C TYR A 232 -21.51 3.44 -0.86
N ASN A 233 -22.47 2.53 -0.98
CA ASN A 233 -22.43 1.15 -0.49
C ASN A 233 -21.96 1.03 0.97
N TYR A 234 -22.45 1.93 1.82
CA TYR A 234 -22.15 1.97 3.25
C TYR A 234 -23.37 2.48 4.00
N ASP A 235 -23.81 1.71 4.99
CA ASP A 235 -25.01 2.03 5.79
C ASP A 235 -26.25 2.25 4.89
N ASP A 236 -26.92 3.39 5.05
CA ASP A 236 -28.08 3.88 4.31
C ASP A 236 -27.73 4.69 3.04
N LEU A 237 -26.45 4.79 2.66
CA LEU A 237 -26.05 5.41 1.40
C LEU A 237 -26.49 4.59 0.18
N PRO A 238 -26.60 5.22 -1.02
CA PRO A 238 -26.88 4.52 -2.26
C PRO A 238 -25.96 3.32 -2.48
N LYS A 239 -26.52 2.21 -2.99
CA LYS A 239 -25.73 0.97 -3.20
C LYS A 239 -24.78 1.06 -4.40
N THR A 240 -25.13 1.87 -5.40
CA THR A 240 -24.32 2.09 -6.60
C THR A 240 -23.82 3.54 -6.65
N MET A 241 -22.92 3.80 -7.58
CA MET A 241 -22.19 5.05 -7.69
C MET A 241 -22.53 5.83 -8.97
N GLU A 242 -23.60 5.44 -9.68
CA GLU A 242 -23.95 5.94 -11.03
C GLU A 242 -24.02 7.46 -11.16
N THR A 243 -24.49 8.14 -10.12
CA THR A 243 -24.52 9.61 -10.03
C THR A 243 -23.90 10.07 -8.72
N MET A 244 -22.92 10.96 -8.81
CA MET A 244 -22.29 11.62 -7.66
C MET A 244 -22.80 13.05 -7.54
N ARG A 245 -23.57 13.31 -6.49
CA ARG A 245 -24.11 14.64 -6.18
C ARG A 245 -23.15 15.38 -5.27
N ILE A 246 -22.55 16.45 -5.77
CA ILE A 246 -21.53 17.24 -5.06
C ILE A 246 -22.10 17.90 -3.79
N GLU A 247 -23.42 18.13 -3.71
CA GLU A 247 -24.10 18.62 -2.49
C GLU A 247 -23.85 17.71 -1.27
N TYR A 248 -23.77 16.39 -1.47
CA TYR A 248 -23.41 15.46 -0.39
C TYR A 248 -22.05 15.79 0.24
N PHE A 249 -21.09 16.12 -0.61
CA PHE A 249 -19.73 16.44 -0.19
C PHE A 249 -19.66 17.87 0.38
N GLU A 250 -20.52 18.79 -0.10
CA GLU A 250 -20.69 20.12 0.50
C GLU A 250 -21.17 20.05 1.94
N GLU A 251 -22.16 19.19 2.21
CA GLU A 251 -22.64 18.92 3.57
C GLU A 251 -21.52 18.37 4.46
N ALA A 252 -20.70 17.44 3.96
CA ALA A 252 -19.55 16.91 4.69
C ALA A 252 -18.46 17.96 4.96
N VAL A 253 -18.17 18.84 3.98
CA VAL A 253 -17.24 19.97 4.15
C VAL A 253 -17.76 20.92 5.23
N ASN A 254 -19.04 21.25 5.21
CA ASN A 254 -19.66 22.15 6.18
C ASN A 254 -19.69 21.53 7.58
N TYR A 255 -20.01 20.23 7.70
CA TYR A 255 -19.94 19.50 8.96
C TYR A 255 -18.54 19.59 9.57
N LEU A 256 -17.49 19.25 8.81
CA LEU A 256 -16.13 19.24 9.34
C LEU A 256 -15.66 20.65 9.71
N ARG A 257 -15.96 21.66 8.89
CA ARG A 257 -15.61 23.07 9.16
C ARG A 257 -16.35 23.63 10.38
N GLY A 258 -17.57 23.17 10.64
CA GLY A 258 -18.38 23.57 11.79
C GLY A 258 -18.03 22.85 13.09
N HIS A 259 -17.17 21.83 13.05
CA HIS A 259 -16.80 21.07 14.24
C HIS A 259 -15.94 21.92 15.19
N PRO A 260 -16.24 21.98 16.51
CA PRO A 260 -15.57 22.90 17.45
C PRO A 260 -14.07 22.64 17.62
N GLU A 261 -13.62 21.41 17.35
CA GLU A 261 -12.21 21.02 17.42
C GLU A 261 -11.47 21.13 16.08
N VAL A 262 -12.07 21.76 15.06
CA VAL A 262 -11.45 21.98 13.75
C VAL A 262 -11.10 23.46 13.57
N LYS A 263 -9.85 23.76 13.25
CA LYS A 263 -9.27 25.11 13.30
C LYS A 263 -9.86 26.09 12.27
N GLY A 264 -10.19 25.62 11.07
CA GLY A 264 -10.59 26.50 9.96
C GLY A 264 -9.47 27.46 9.49
N PRO A 265 -9.75 28.41 8.57
CA PRO A 265 -11.06 28.73 7.99
C PRO A 265 -11.53 27.75 6.89
N GLY A 266 -10.61 26.95 6.33
CA GLY A 266 -10.90 25.88 5.38
C GLY A 266 -10.34 24.53 5.83
N ILE A 267 -10.54 23.51 4.99
CA ILE A 267 -10.11 22.13 5.23
C ILE A 267 -9.22 21.60 4.11
N GLY A 268 -8.48 20.53 4.40
CA GLY A 268 -7.76 19.74 3.42
C GLY A 268 -8.60 18.62 2.81
N LEU A 269 -8.30 18.23 1.58
CA LEU A 269 -8.81 16.99 0.96
C LEU A 269 -7.67 16.03 0.68
N LEU A 270 -7.81 14.78 1.10
CA LEU A 270 -6.90 13.68 0.77
C LEU A 270 -7.67 12.62 0.00
N GLY A 271 -7.37 12.44 -1.28
CA GLY A 271 -8.07 11.52 -2.15
C GLY A 271 -7.14 10.57 -2.90
N ILE A 272 -7.48 9.28 -2.95
CA ILE A 272 -6.82 8.30 -3.82
C ILE A 272 -7.78 7.76 -4.88
N SER A 273 -7.29 7.53 -6.11
CA SER A 273 -8.08 6.90 -7.18
C SER A 273 -9.36 7.72 -7.44
N LYS A 274 -10.54 7.09 -7.37
CA LYS A 274 -11.83 7.79 -7.45
C LYS A 274 -12.00 8.88 -6.39
N GLY A 275 -11.45 8.70 -5.19
CA GLY A 275 -11.45 9.74 -4.16
C GLY A 275 -10.60 10.95 -4.54
N GLY A 276 -9.53 10.75 -5.31
CA GLY A 276 -8.71 11.84 -5.87
C GLY A 276 -9.45 12.61 -6.97
N GLU A 277 -10.17 11.90 -7.84
CA GLU A 277 -11.07 12.50 -8.84
C GLU A 277 -12.19 13.33 -8.17
N LEU A 278 -12.86 12.75 -7.16
CA LEU A 278 -13.87 13.46 -6.37
C LEU A 278 -13.28 14.66 -5.63
N GLY A 279 -12.04 14.56 -5.13
CA GLY A 279 -11.33 15.68 -4.52
C GLY A 279 -11.13 16.85 -5.49
N LEU A 280 -10.79 16.58 -6.76
CA LEU A 280 -10.72 17.62 -7.79
C LEU A 280 -12.11 18.22 -8.06
N ALA A 281 -13.15 17.40 -8.19
CA ALA A 281 -14.52 17.89 -8.41
C ALA A 281 -15.00 18.76 -7.23
N MET A 282 -14.79 18.32 -5.99
CA MET A 282 -15.09 19.09 -4.79
C MET A 282 -14.36 20.43 -4.81
N ALA A 283 -13.05 20.43 -5.09
CA ALA A 283 -12.24 21.65 -5.15
C ALA A 283 -12.65 22.61 -6.28
N SER A 284 -13.24 22.10 -7.37
CA SER A 284 -13.76 22.90 -8.48
C SER A 284 -15.10 23.56 -8.20
N PHE A 285 -15.98 22.92 -7.43
CA PHE A 285 -17.37 23.36 -7.25
C PHE A 285 -17.63 23.99 -5.88
N LEU A 286 -16.89 23.58 -4.85
CA LEU A 286 -17.16 23.96 -3.46
C LEU A 286 -16.21 25.05 -2.96
N LYS A 287 -16.67 25.78 -1.94
CA LYS A 287 -15.84 26.74 -1.18
C LYS A 287 -15.38 26.12 0.14
N GLY A 288 -14.37 26.74 0.77
CA GLY A 288 -13.86 26.28 2.07
C GLY A 288 -12.84 25.14 2.01
N ILE A 289 -12.35 24.81 0.82
CA ILE A 289 -11.23 23.86 0.62
C ILE A 289 -9.95 24.68 0.41
N THR A 290 -8.97 24.50 1.30
CA THR A 290 -7.71 25.23 1.28
C THR A 290 -6.66 24.49 0.47
N ALA A 291 -6.58 23.17 0.64
CA ALA A 291 -5.53 22.35 0.05
C ALA A 291 -6.05 20.96 -0.32
N ALA A 292 -5.51 20.35 -1.37
CA ALA A 292 -5.86 19.00 -1.77
C ALA A 292 -4.63 18.19 -2.18
N VAL A 293 -4.52 16.98 -1.63
CA VAL A 293 -3.55 15.95 -2.04
C VAL A 293 -4.30 14.91 -2.87
N VAL A 294 -3.88 14.75 -4.11
CA VAL A 294 -4.49 13.86 -5.11
C VAL A 294 -3.51 12.74 -5.43
N ILE A 295 -3.80 11.53 -4.93
CA ILE A 295 -2.99 10.33 -5.14
C ILE A 295 -3.58 9.52 -6.29
N ASN A 296 -2.85 9.39 -7.40
CA ASN A 296 -3.31 8.63 -8.58
C ASN A 296 -4.77 8.93 -8.99
N GLY A 297 -5.14 10.22 -8.97
CA GLY A 297 -6.49 10.70 -9.33
C GLY A 297 -6.64 10.99 -10.82
N SER A 298 -7.89 11.16 -11.26
CA SER A 298 -8.23 11.53 -12.63
C SER A 298 -8.84 12.92 -12.70
N VAL A 299 -8.48 13.69 -13.73
CA VAL A 299 -9.15 14.97 -14.08
C VAL A 299 -10.37 14.76 -14.97
N ALA A 300 -10.64 13.52 -15.38
CA ALA A 300 -11.86 13.12 -16.07
C ALA A 300 -12.85 12.48 -15.09
N ALA A 301 -14.14 12.73 -15.25
CA ALA A 301 -15.17 11.95 -14.57
C ALA A 301 -15.16 10.50 -15.09
N VAL A 302 -14.94 9.49 -14.25
CA VAL A 302 -14.85 8.08 -14.69
C VAL A 302 -15.92 7.21 -14.05
N GLY A 303 -16.72 6.53 -14.88
CA GLY A 303 -17.70 5.52 -14.42
C GLY A 303 -18.98 6.06 -13.77
N ASN A 304 -19.05 7.36 -13.47
CA ASN A 304 -20.28 8.01 -13.03
C ASN A 304 -20.43 9.42 -13.59
N THR A 305 -21.67 9.89 -13.56
CA THR A 305 -22.00 11.29 -13.80
C THR A 305 -21.74 12.09 -12.52
N VAL A 306 -21.07 13.24 -12.61
CA VAL A 306 -20.91 14.18 -11.49
C VAL A 306 -21.89 15.33 -11.68
N CYS A 307 -22.71 15.61 -10.66
CA CYS A 307 -23.73 16.67 -10.69
C CYS A 307 -23.49 17.66 -9.56
N TYR A 308 -23.62 18.95 -9.85
CA TYR A 308 -23.71 20.01 -8.84
C TYR A 308 -24.72 21.05 -9.31
N LYS A 309 -25.84 21.19 -8.60
CA LYS A 309 -26.97 22.03 -9.00
C LYS A 309 -27.42 21.65 -10.43
N ASP A 310 -27.44 22.62 -11.34
CA ASP A 310 -27.83 22.43 -12.75
C ASP A 310 -26.67 21.98 -13.65
N GLU A 311 -25.44 21.91 -13.12
CA GLU A 311 -24.26 21.49 -13.89
C GLU A 311 -24.06 19.97 -13.81
N THR A 312 -23.68 19.37 -14.94
CA THR A 312 -23.42 17.94 -15.05
C THR A 312 -22.17 17.67 -15.87
N ILE A 313 -21.30 16.81 -15.35
CA ILE A 313 -20.11 16.26 -16.02
C ILE A 313 -20.38 14.77 -16.29
N PRO A 314 -20.63 14.36 -17.54
CA PRO A 314 -20.80 12.96 -17.88
C PRO A 314 -19.48 12.18 -17.75
N PRO A 315 -19.55 10.85 -17.52
CA PRO A 315 -18.35 10.02 -17.49
C PRO A 315 -17.66 9.99 -18.85
N VAL A 316 -16.34 9.87 -18.83
CA VAL A 316 -15.50 9.65 -20.01
C VAL A 316 -15.82 8.30 -20.66
N SER A 317 -15.75 8.23 -21.98
CA SER A 317 -16.08 7.01 -22.73
C SER A 317 -15.09 5.87 -22.43
N LEU A 318 -15.62 4.64 -22.40
CA LEU A 318 -14.83 3.41 -22.26
C LEU A 318 -14.46 2.84 -23.64
N LEU A 319 -13.17 2.61 -23.87
CA LEU A 319 -12.60 2.01 -25.07
C LEU A 319 -12.30 0.52 -24.81
N ARG A 320 -13.33 -0.33 -24.91
CA ARG A 320 -13.22 -1.77 -24.60
C ARG A 320 -12.21 -2.50 -25.48
N ASP A 321 -12.02 -2.05 -26.72
CA ASP A 321 -11.04 -2.57 -27.68
C ASP A 321 -9.58 -2.29 -27.29
N LYS A 322 -9.35 -1.41 -26.31
CA LYS A 322 -8.02 -1.04 -25.80
C LYS A 322 -7.61 -1.81 -24.54
N VAL A 323 -8.53 -2.57 -23.94
CA VAL A 323 -8.20 -3.48 -22.84
C VAL A 323 -7.30 -4.60 -23.36
N LYS A 324 -6.19 -4.85 -22.68
CA LYS A 324 -5.23 -5.91 -23.04
C LYS A 324 -5.30 -7.04 -22.01
N MET A 325 -4.87 -8.23 -22.43
CA MET A 325 -4.63 -9.35 -21.53
C MET A 325 -3.13 -9.47 -21.29
N THR A 326 -2.70 -9.57 -20.03
CA THR A 326 -1.31 -9.85 -19.68
C THR A 326 -0.99 -11.33 -19.93
N LYS A 327 0.29 -11.69 -19.87
CA LYS A 327 0.74 -13.09 -20.02
C LYS A 327 0.16 -14.00 -18.92
N ASP A 328 -0.13 -13.43 -17.76
CA ASP A 328 -0.64 -14.14 -16.58
C ASP A 328 -2.18 -14.19 -16.52
N GLY A 329 -2.87 -13.78 -17.60
CA GLY A 329 -4.33 -13.82 -17.69
C GLY A 329 -5.04 -12.72 -16.90
N LEU A 330 -4.35 -11.64 -16.55
CA LEU A 330 -4.95 -10.44 -15.95
C LEU A 330 -5.35 -9.45 -17.04
N LEU A 331 -6.38 -8.64 -16.79
CA LEU A 331 -6.65 -7.51 -17.67
C LEU A 331 -5.72 -6.34 -17.34
N ASP A 332 -5.22 -5.67 -18.38
CA ASP A 332 -4.57 -4.37 -18.30
C ASP A 332 -5.51 -3.33 -18.93
N VAL A 333 -5.98 -2.41 -18.08
CA VAL A 333 -7.05 -1.46 -18.41
C VAL A 333 -6.54 -0.02 -18.51
N VAL A 334 -5.22 0.20 -18.43
CA VAL A 334 -4.62 1.55 -18.42
C VAL A 334 -4.98 2.38 -19.66
N GLU A 335 -5.23 1.72 -20.80
CA GLU A 335 -5.64 2.33 -22.08
C GLU A 335 -7.16 2.32 -22.31
N ALA A 336 -7.96 1.84 -21.35
CA ALA A 336 -9.39 1.59 -21.54
C ALA A 336 -10.27 2.85 -21.46
N LEU A 337 -9.72 4.01 -21.09
CA LEU A 337 -10.45 5.27 -21.00
C LEU A 337 -10.09 6.19 -22.15
N GLN A 338 -11.10 6.79 -22.78
CA GLN A 338 -10.89 7.85 -23.76
C GLN A 338 -10.17 9.05 -23.10
N SER A 339 -9.40 9.80 -23.88
CA SER A 339 -8.79 11.03 -23.40
C SER A 339 -9.87 12.08 -23.13
N PRO A 340 -9.85 12.76 -21.97
CA PRO A 340 -10.75 13.89 -21.69
C PRO A 340 -10.41 15.12 -22.55
N LEU A 341 -9.34 15.08 -23.35
CA LEU A 341 -9.07 16.09 -24.38
C LEU A 341 -9.91 15.87 -25.64
N VAL A 342 -10.36 14.63 -25.87
CA VAL A 342 -11.33 14.25 -26.91
C VAL A 342 -12.74 14.36 -26.33
N ASP A 343 -13.01 13.69 -25.21
CA ASP A 343 -14.28 13.73 -24.49
C ASP A 343 -14.32 14.93 -23.53
N LYS A 344 -14.23 16.14 -24.09
CA LYS A 344 -14.06 17.39 -23.33
C LYS A 344 -15.11 17.64 -22.25
N LYS A 345 -16.33 17.11 -22.42
CA LYS A 345 -17.41 17.24 -21.43
C LYS A 345 -17.14 16.46 -20.13
N SER A 346 -16.27 15.45 -20.16
CA SER A 346 -15.90 14.67 -18.98
C SER A 346 -14.82 15.35 -18.13
N PHE A 347 -14.19 16.42 -18.63
CA PHE A 347 -13.09 17.10 -17.95
C PHE A 347 -13.60 17.92 -16.76
N ILE A 348 -13.07 17.64 -15.57
CA ILE A 348 -13.38 18.35 -14.32
C ILE A 348 -12.80 19.78 -14.39
N PRO A 349 -13.60 20.84 -14.17
CA PRO A 349 -13.18 22.22 -14.40
C PRO A 349 -12.28 22.74 -13.27
N VAL A 350 -11.07 22.20 -13.13
CA VAL A 350 -10.09 22.53 -12.09
C VAL A 350 -9.68 24.01 -12.12
N GLU A 351 -9.82 24.69 -13.26
CA GLU A 351 -9.57 26.14 -13.37
C GLU A 351 -10.45 27.00 -12.46
N ARG A 352 -11.60 26.47 -12.00
CA ARG A 352 -12.51 27.18 -11.09
C ARG A 352 -12.03 27.18 -9.64
N SER A 353 -11.06 26.33 -9.30
CA SER A 353 -10.59 26.14 -7.94
C SER A 353 -9.58 27.21 -7.52
N ASP A 354 -9.64 27.60 -6.25
CA ASP A 354 -8.60 28.38 -5.55
C ASP A 354 -7.76 27.49 -4.61
N THR A 355 -7.97 26.18 -4.66
CA THR A 355 -7.27 25.19 -3.83
C THR A 355 -5.82 25.04 -4.27
N THR A 356 -4.89 24.95 -3.31
CA THR A 356 -3.51 24.52 -3.60
C THR A 356 -3.48 23.00 -3.75
N PHE A 357 -2.90 22.49 -4.85
CA PHE A 357 -2.85 21.05 -5.12
C PHE A 357 -1.43 20.48 -4.99
N LEU A 358 -1.36 19.27 -4.44
CA LEU A 358 -0.22 18.36 -4.55
C LEU A 358 -0.71 17.06 -5.22
N PHE A 359 -0.07 16.68 -6.32
CA PHE A 359 -0.30 15.41 -6.99
C PHE A 359 0.81 14.42 -6.64
N LEU A 360 0.42 13.24 -6.17
CA LEU A 360 1.32 12.11 -5.90
C LEU A 360 0.95 10.99 -6.87
N VAL A 361 1.90 10.63 -7.74
CA VAL A 361 1.63 9.80 -8.92
C VAL A 361 2.57 8.61 -8.95
N GLY A 362 2.01 7.41 -9.06
CA GLY A 362 2.75 6.22 -9.46
C GLY A 362 2.93 6.19 -10.98
N GLN A 363 4.18 6.09 -11.45
CA GLN A 363 4.46 6.07 -12.90
C GLN A 363 4.14 4.73 -13.55
N ASP A 364 3.98 3.68 -12.76
CA ASP A 364 3.57 2.35 -13.20
C ASP A 364 2.09 2.07 -12.85
N ASP A 365 1.25 3.11 -12.82
CA ASP A 365 -0.18 2.96 -12.59
C ASP A 365 -0.87 2.30 -13.79
N HIS A 366 -1.31 1.05 -13.59
CA HIS A 366 -2.03 0.28 -14.61
C HIS A 366 -3.57 0.34 -14.49
N ASN A 367 -4.10 1.06 -13.50
CA ASN A 367 -5.54 1.30 -13.41
C ASN A 367 -5.97 2.34 -14.45
N TRP A 368 -5.20 3.42 -14.58
CA TRP A 368 -5.41 4.51 -15.53
C TRP A 368 -4.17 5.42 -15.63
N LYS A 369 -4.17 6.40 -16.52
CA LYS A 369 -2.99 7.25 -16.79
C LYS A 369 -2.86 8.41 -15.79
N SER A 370 -2.56 8.10 -14.52
CA SER A 370 -2.44 9.09 -13.44
C SER A 370 -1.47 10.25 -13.75
N GLU A 371 -0.30 9.98 -14.31
CA GLU A 371 0.66 11.03 -14.70
C GLU A 371 0.08 11.97 -15.77
N PHE A 372 -0.58 11.40 -16.78
CA PHE A 372 -1.25 12.18 -17.81
C PHE A 372 -2.32 13.08 -17.19
N TYR A 373 -3.18 12.56 -16.32
CA TYR A 373 -4.23 13.36 -15.67
C TYR A 373 -3.67 14.49 -14.79
N ALA A 374 -2.64 14.21 -13.98
CA ALA A 374 -1.99 15.24 -13.17
C ALA A 374 -1.38 16.36 -14.04
N ARG A 375 -0.74 16.00 -15.15
CA ARG A 375 -0.17 16.96 -16.10
C ARG A 375 -1.25 17.78 -16.82
N GLU A 376 -2.36 17.17 -17.23
CA GLU A 376 -3.47 17.89 -17.86
C GLU A 376 -4.19 18.83 -16.88
N ALA A 377 -4.36 18.43 -15.62
CA ALA A 377 -4.86 19.32 -14.57
C ALA A 377 -3.92 20.53 -14.37
N SER A 378 -2.61 20.27 -14.29
CA SER A 378 -1.59 21.33 -14.16
C SER A 378 -1.59 22.30 -15.35
N LYS A 379 -1.72 21.79 -16.59
CA LYS A 379 -1.85 22.63 -17.79
C LYS A 379 -3.12 23.48 -17.74
N ARG A 380 -4.26 22.89 -17.36
CA ARG A 380 -5.54 23.60 -17.27
C ARG A 380 -5.49 24.75 -16.26
N LEU A 381 -4.93 24.49 -15.07
CA LEU A 381 -4.74 25.49 -14.02
C LEU A 381 -3.88 26.67 -14.52
N GLN A 382 -2.70 26.39 -15.07
CA GLN A 382 -1.78 27.43 -15.56
C GLN A 382 -2.36 28.23 -16.72
N ALA A 383 -3.11 27.59 -17.63
CA ALA A 383 -3.78 28.27 -18.75
C ALA A 383 -4.84 29.30 -18.27
N HIS A 384 -5.30 29.21 -17.03
CA HIS A 384 -6.25 30.13 -16.41
C HIS A 384 -5.61 30.99 -15.31
N GLY A 385 -4.28 31.13 -15.33
CA GLY A 385 -3.53 32.00 -14.42
C GLY A 385 -3.43 31.50 -12.97
N LYS A 386 -3.76 30.22 -12.72
CA LYS A 386 -3.56 29.60 -11.40
C LYS A 386 -2.11 29.17 -11.22
N GLU A 387 -1.66 29.06 -9.98
CA GLU A 387 -0.32 28.57 -9.65
C GLU A 387 -0.10 27.15 -10.17
N LYS A 388 1.13 26.87 -10.60
CA LYS A 388 1.51 25.53 -11.04
C LYS A 388 1.49 24.58 -9.83
N PRO A 389 0.67 23.52 -9.83
CA PRO A 389 0.65 22.58 -8.73
C PRO A 389 1.94 21.75 -8.66
N GLN A 390 2.29 21.30 -7.46
CA GLN A 390 3.38 20.34 -7.29
C GLN A 390 2.92 18.96 -7.77
N ILE A 391 3.77 18.28 -8.55
CA ILE A 391 3.56 16.91 -9.01
C ILE A 391 4.81 16.12 -8.65
N ILE A 392 4.64 15.08 -7.84
CA ILE A 392 5.70 14.12 -7.52
C ILE A 392 5.34 12.80 -8.20
N CYS A 393 6.23 12.35 -9.08
CA CYS A 393 6.10 11.09 -9.78
C CYS A 393 7.08 10.07 -9.18
N TYR A 394 6.56 8.91 -8.81
CA TYR A 394 7.31 7.79 -8.24
C TYR A 394 7.52 6.72 -9.31
N PRO A 395 8.75 6.52 -9.79
CA PRO A 395 9.07 5.44 -10.72
C PRO A 395 8.69 4.08 -10.13
N GLU A 396 8.18 3.17 -10.97
CA GLU A 396 7.88 1.78 -10.60
C GLU A 396 6.89 1.65 -9.42
N ALA A 397 6.13 2.69 -9.10
CA ALA A 397 5.03 2.63 -8.16
C ALA A 397 3.70 2.52 -8.92
N GLY A 398 2.85 1.58 -8.51
CA GLY A 398 1.53 1.36 -9.09
C GLY A 398 0.40 2.22 -8.49
N HIS A 399 -0.82 1.76 -8.70
CA HIS A 399 -2.05 2.50 -8.40
C HIS A 399 -2.30 2.74 -6.90
N TYR A 400 -2.08 1.74 -6.05
CA TYR A 400 -2.42 1.79 -4.62
C TYR A 400 -1.27 2.28 -3.75
N ILE A 401 -0.96 3.58 -3.81
CA ILE A 401 -0.03 4.22 -2.85
C ILE A 401 -0.76 4.39 -1.51
N GLU A 402 -0.65 3.36 -0.66
CA GLU A 402 -1.19 3.28 0.70
C GLU A 402 -0.31 4.00 1.73
N PRO A 403 -0.74 4.12 3.00
CA PRO A 403 0.17 4.47 4.09
C PRO A 403 1.38 3.52 4.16
N PRO A 404 2.50 3.94 4.80
CA PRO A 404 3.74 3.20 4.80
C PRO A 404 3.59 1.73 5.23
N TYR A 405 4.41 0.89 4.61
CA TYR A 405 4.57 -0.54 4.90
C TYR A 405 3.36 -1.42 4.58
N PHE A 406 2.27 -0.88 4.02
CA PHE A 406 1.24 -1.70 3.40
C PHE A 406 1.84 -2.48 2.21
N PRO A 407 1.77 -3.82 2.21
CA PRO A 407 2.38 -4.59 1.13
C PRO A 407 1.71 -4.30 -0.20
N LEU A 408 2.52 -4.32 -1.27
CA LEU A 408 2.04 -4.08 -2.62
C LEU A 408 0.98 -5.12 -3.02
N CYS A 409 -0.14 -4.65 -3.55
CA CYS A 409 -1.11 -5.47 -4.27
C CYS A 409 -1.04 -5.12 -5.76
N SER A 410 -0.13 -5.78 -6.48
CA SER A 410 0.12 -5.52 -7.91
C SER A 410 -1.02 -5.98 -8.83
N ALA A 411 -1.89 -6.87 -8.35
CA ALA A 411 -3.05 -7.34 -9.10
C ALA A 411 -4.19 -7.82 -8.19
N GLY A 412 -5.42 -7.76 -8.67
CA GLY A 412 -6.60 -8.20 -7.92
C GLY A 412 -7.92 -7.81 -8.55
N MET A 413 -9.02 -8.21 -7.91
CA MET A 413 -10.38 -7.93 -8.39
C MET A 413 -10.66 -6.42 -8.40
N HIS A 414 -10.95 -5.86 -9.57
CA HIS A 414 -11.41 -4.49 -9.71
C HIS A 414 -12.95 -4.47 -9.83
N LEU A 415 -13.65 -3.93 -8.83
CA LEU A 415 -15.11 -4.01 -8.77
C LEU A 415 -15.86 -3.33 -9.93
N LEU A 416 -15.36 -2.18 -10.43
CA LEU A 416 -16.00 -1.52 -11.59
C LEU A 416 -15.79 -2.29 -12.91
N VAL A 417 -14.60 -2.85 -13.12
CA VAL A 417 -14.28 -3.65 -14.31
C VAL A 417 -14.96 -5.03 -14.23
N GLY A 418 -15.16 -5.56 -13.01
CA GLY A 418 -15.74 -6.87 -12.77
C GLY A 418 -14.79 -8.04 -13.03
N ALA A 419 -13.48 -7.79 -13.06
CA ALA A 419 -12.44 -8.79 -13.34
C ALA A 419 -11.15 -8.50 -12.56
N ASN A 420 -10.25 -9.49 -12.53
CA ASN A 420 -8.90 -9.28 -12.00
C ASN A 420 -8.07 -8.47 -13.00
N ILE A 421 -7.46 -7.40 -12.51
CA ILE A 421 -6.60 -6.53 -13.30
C ILE A 421 -5.20 -6.42 -12.69
N THR A 422 -4.25 -5.92 -13.46
CA THR A 422 -2.99 -5.38 -12.93
C THR A 422 -3.18 -3.93 -12.46
N PHE A 423 -2.59 -3.60 -11.31
CA PHE A 423 -2.50 -2.26 -10.73
C PHE A 423 -1.09 -1.67 -10.84
N GLY A 424 -0.13 -2.49 -11.27
CA GLY A 424 1.29 -2.16 -11.42
C GLY A 424 2.04 -1.97 -10.09
N GLY A 425 3.30 -1.56 -10.22
CA GLY A 425 4.24 -1.36 -9.14
C GLY A 425 5.21 -2.51 -8.93
N GLU A 426 6.41 -2.18 -8.47
CA GLU A 426 7.44 -3.11 -8.00
C GLU A 426 7.57 -3.02 -6.46
N PRO A 427 7.71 -4.14 -5.72
CA PRO A 427 7.59 -4.13 -4.25
C PRO A 427 8.47 -3.10 -3.54
N LYS A 428 9.77 -3.05 -3.88
CA LYS A 428 10.72 -2.14 -3.24
C LYS A 428 10.48 -0.68 -3.65
N PRO A 429 10.51 -0.28 -4.94
CA PRO A 429 10.22 1.10 -5.33
C PRO A 429 8.86 1.60 -4.83
N HIS A 430 7.83 0.75 -4.85
CA HIS A 430 6.51 1.11 -4.36
C HIS A 430 6.49 1.34 -2.83
N SER A 431 7.19 0.51 -2.04
CA SER A 431 7.29 0.72 -0.59
C SER A 431 7.99 2.04 -0.23
N VAL A 432 9.02 2.43 -1.00
CA VAL A 432 9.72 3.71 -0.85
C VAL A 432 8.81 4.88 -1.25
N ALA A 433 8.02 4.71 -2.32
CA ALA A 433 7.03 5.69 -2.74
C ALA A 433 5.96 5.93 -1.66
N GLN A 434 5.44 4.88 -1.01
CA GLN A 434 4.50 5.02 0.11
C GLN A 434 5.11 5.80 1.28
N LEU A 435 6.37 5.53 1.63
CA LEU A 435 7.09 6.24 2.68
C LEU A 435 7.24 7.73 2.39
N ASP A 436 7.75 8.07 1.21
CA ASP A 436 7.91 9.48 0.82
C ASP A 436 6.55 10.16 0.67
N ALA A 437 5.58 9.56 -0.02
CA ALA A 437 4.23 10.11 -0.20
C ALA A 437 3.57 10.47 1.14
N TRP A 438 3.74 9.62 2.16
CA TRP A 438 3.24 9.87 3.51
C TRP A 438 3.90 11.10 4.14
N GLN A 439 5.21 11.28 3.97
CA GLN A 439 5.93 12.46 4.45
C GLN A 439 5.55 13.73 3.68
N GLN A 440 5.42 13.64 2.35
CA GLN A 440 5.05 14.75 1.48
C GLN A 440 3.66 15.29 1.81
N LEU A 441 2.66 14.42 1.98
CA LEU A 441 1.30 14.86 2.30
C LEU A 441 1.21 15.50 3.70
N GLN A 442 1.95 14.98 4.69
CA GLN A 442 1.99 15.58 6.03
C GLN A 442 2.62 16.97 5.99
N THR A 443 3.77 17.09 5.34
CA THR A 443 4.49 18.36 5.16
C THR A 443 3.59 19.38 4.44
N PHE A 444 2.92 18.95 3.38
CA PHE A 444 2.01 19.77 2.61
C PHE A 444 0.82 20.25 3.45
N PHE A 445 0.10 19.36 4.13
CA PHE A 445 -1.06 19.76 4.93
C PHE A 445 -0.68 20.62 6.13
N HIS A 446 0.44 20.34 6.82
CA HIS A 446 0.90 21.23 7.89
C HIS A 446 1.19 22.64 7.35
N LYS A 447 1.86 22.74 6.20
CA LYS A 447 2.15 24.02 5.57
C LYS A 447 0.88 24.80 5.19
N GLN A 448 -0.11 24.12 4.58
CA GLN A 448 -1.28 24.80 4.02
C GLN A 448 -2.40 25.04 5.04
N LEU A 449 -2.55 24.17 6.05
CA LEU A 449 -3.69 24.21 6.97
C LEU A 449 -3.35 24.75 8.37
N SER A 450 -2.07 24.77 8.77
CA SER A 450 -1.71 25.29 10.10
C SER A 450 -1.73 26.82 10.16
N GLY A 451 -1.84 27.50 9.01
CA GLY A 451 -1.71 28.95 8.87
C GLY A 451 -0.27 29.42 9.04
N LYS A 452 0.13 30.50 8.35
CA LYS A 452 1.27 31.29 8.82
C LYS A 452 0.79 32.02 10.07
N SER A 453 1.35 31.68 11.22
CA SER A 453 1.21 32.47 12.45
C SER A 453 1.68 33.89 12.24
#